data_AF-A0A4Q9GND5-F1
#
_entry.id   AF-A0A4Q9GND5-F1
#
_cell.length_a   1.000
_cell.length_b   1.000
_cell.length_c   1.000
_cell.angle_alpha   90.00
_cell.angle_beta   90.00
_cell.angle_gamma   90.00
#
_symmetry.space_group_name_H-M   'P 1'
#
loop_
_entity.id
_entity.type
_entity.pdbx_description
1 polymer ?
#
loop_
_entity_poly.entity_id
_entity_poly.type
_entity_poly.pdbx_seq_one_letter_code
_entity_poly.pdbx_strand_id
1 'polypeptide(L)'
;MARLFFALLALPLFAAPAYAEFPCDELWGERNAIYDDAGYCFKTARGREAFDNSDCQYDSLEDVPLSARDRQKIAEIQREERRNDCLR
;
A
#
# COMPACT_ATOMS: atom_id res chain seq x y z
N MET A 1 11.94 -56.38 22.95
CA MET A 1 13.01 -55.82 22.10
C MET A 1 12.35 -55.14 20.91
N ALA A 2 11.94 -53.87 21.02
CA ALA A 2 11.38 -53.11 19.90
C ALA A 2 12.39 -52.01 19.52
N ARG A 3 13.04 -52.14 18.36
CA ARG A 3 13.97 -51.14 17.84
C ARG A 3 13.15 -50.08 17.09
N LEU A 4 13.00 -48.91 17.71
CA LEU A 4 12.46 -47.71 17.09
C LEU A 4 13.48 -47.18 16.07
N PHE A 5 13.14 -47.21 14.79
CA PHE A 5 13.90 -46.54 13.74
C PHE A 5 13.31 -45.14 13.54
N PHE A 6 13.96 -44.11 14.09
CA PHE A 6 13.67 -42.71 13.78
C PHE A 6 14.33 -42.35 12.45
N ALA A 7 13.54 -42.29 11.37
CA ALA A 7 13.98 -41.72 10.11
C ALA A 7 13.89 -40.19 10.19
N LEU A 8 15.04 -39.52 10.34
CA LEU A 8 15.15 -38.07 10.25
C LEU A 8 14.97 -37.64 8.78
N LEU A 9 13.75 -37.18 8.45
CA LEU A 9 13.46 -36.46 7.22
C LEU A 9 14.06 -35.05 7.31
N ALA A 10 15.17 -34.82 6.61
CA ALA A 10 15.71 -33.48 6.41
C ALA A 10 14.86 -32.77 5.32
N LEU A 11 14.04 -31.79 5.73
CA LEU A 11 13.35 -30.89 4.79
C LEU A 11 14.35 -29.86 4.24
N PRO A 12 14.49 -29.72 2.91
CA PRO A 12 15.26 -28.61 2.35
C PRO A 12 14.44 -27.32 2.49
N LEU A 13 14.96 -26.36 3.25
CA LEU A 13 14.47 -24.99 3.28
C LEU A 13 14.91 -24.27 2.00
N PHE A 14 14.10 -24.38 0.94
CA PHE A 14 14.23 -23.49 -0.20
C PHE A 14 13.70 -22.12 0.19
N ALA A 15 14.61 -21.22 0.57
CA ALA A 15 14.30 -19.80 0.69
C ALA A 15 14.21 -19.21 -0.72
N ALA A 16 12.99 -18.91 -1.18
CA ALA A 16 12.81 -18.11 -2.39
C ALA A 16 13.28 -16.67 -2.12
N PRO A 17 13.90 -15.98 -3.10
CA PRO A 17 14.18 -14.57 -2.97
C PRO A 17 12.85 -13.82 -2.79
N ALA A 18 12.71 -13.11 -1.68
CA ALA A 18 11.65 -12.14 -1.51
C ALA A 18 12.02 -10.93 -2.37
N TYR A 19 11.46 -10.85 -3.57
CA TYR A 19 11.43 -9.59 -4.30
C TYR A 19 10.49 -8.67 -3.50
N ALA A 20 11.03 -7.62 -2.89
CA ALA A 20 10.19 -6.54 -2.42
C ALA A 20 9.40 -6.06 -3.66
N GLU A 21 8.09 -6.21 -3.63
CA GLU A 21 7.22 -5.58 -4.63
C GLU A 21 7.60 -4.11 -4.61
N PHE A 22 8.09 -3.61 -5.75
CA PHE A 22 8.70 -2.28 -5.88
C PHE A 22 7.72 -1.25 -5.27
N PRO A 23 8.17 -0.22 -4.54
CA PRO A 23 7.38 0.49 -3.51
C PRO A 23 6.18 1.29 -4.03
N CYS A 24 5.78 1.12 -5.29
CA CYS A 24 4.72 1.84 -5.96
C CYS A 24 3.35 1.65 -5.31
N ASP A 25 2.98 0.43 -4.92
CA ASP A 25 1.69 0.20 -4.27
C ASP A 25 1.65 0.76 -2.85
N GLU A 26 2.76 0.69 -2.12
CA GLU A 26 2.91 1.31 -0.81
C GLU A 26 2.84 2.84 -0.90
N LEU A 27 3.58 3.45 -1.82
CA LEU A 27 3.56 4.91 -2.04
C LEU A 27 2.20 5.39 -2.54
N TRP A 28 1.56 4.63 -3.44
CA TRP A 28 0.18 4.89 -3.85
C TRP A 28 -0.76 4.82 -2.66
N GLY A 29 -0.65 3.77 -1.84
CA GLY A 29 -1.46 3.59 -0.64
C GLY A 29 -1.29 4.74 0.34
N GLU A 30 -0.04 5.10 0.67
CA GLU A 30 0.28 6.19 1.58
C GLU A 30 -0.26 7.54 1.10
N ARG A 31 -0.15 7.85 -0.20
CA ARG A 31 -0.71 9.08 -0.75
C ARG A 31 -2.24 9.08 -0.65
N ASN A 32 -2.87 7.96 -0.99
CA ASN A 32 -4.33 7.89 -1.02
C ASN A 32 -4.95 7.82 0.39
N ALA A 33 -4.25 7.25 1.38
CA ALA A 33 -4.67 7.31 2.77
C ALA A 33 -4.80 8.76 3.27
N ILE A 34 -3.92 9.67 2.82
CA ILE A 34 -4.04 11.10 3.16
C ILE A 34 -5.32 11.72 2.58
N TYR A 35 -5.74 11.28 1.38
CA TYR A 35 -7.00 11.75 0.79
C TYR A 35 -8.21 11.14 1.50
N ASP A 36 -8.13 9.86 1.87
CA ASP A 36 -9.14 9.13 2.63
C ASP A 36 -9.40 9.79 4.00
N ASP A 37 -8.33 10.01 4.78
CA ASP A 37 -8.36 10.70 6.07
C ASP A 37 -8.93 12.12 5.97
N ALA A 38 -8.74 12.77 4.81
CA ALA A 38 -9.27 14.10 4.52
C ALA A 38 -10.69 14.10 3.94
N GLY A 39 -11.32 12.94 3.80
CA GLY A 39 -12.72 12.75 3.41
C GLY A 39 -12.98 12.65 1.91
N TYR A 40 -12.00 12.24 1.10
CA TYR A 40 -12.21 12.09 -0.35
C TYR A 40 -12.98 10.81 -0.70
N CYS A 41 -14.02 10.93 -1.53
CA CYS A 41 -14.79 9.81 -2.03
C CYS A 41 -14.13 9.18 -3.27
N PHE A 42 -13.55 8.00 -3.13
CA PHE A 42 -12.90 7.31 -4.24
C PHE A 42 -13.90 6.84 -5.31
N LYS A 43 -13.61 7.14 -6.58
CA LYS A 43 -14.49 6.79 -7.71
C LYS A 43 -14.01 5.61 -8.54
N THR A 44 -12.70 5.34 -8.51
CA THR A 44 -12.10 4.23 -9.26
C THR A 44 -12.35 2.91 -8.55
N ALA A 45 -12.39 1.79 -9.29
CA ALA A 45 -12.56 0.47 -8.68
C ALA A 45 -11.46 0.17 -7.66
N ARG A 46 -10.19 0.41 -8.01
CA ARG A 46 -9.03 0.24 -7.12
C ARG A 46 -9.15 1.05 -5.83
N GLY A 47 -9.57 2.32 -5.91
CA GLY A 47 -9.72 3.17 -4.72
C GLY A 47 -10.83 2.67 -3.80
N ARG A 48 -12.00 2.34 -4.36
CA ARG A 48 -13.15 1.81 -3.59
C ARG A 48 -12.91 0.44 -2.95
N GLU A 49 -11.99 -0.33 -3.51
CA GLU A 49 -11.61 -1.63 -2.95
C GLU A 49 -10.57 -1.47 -1.82
N ALA A 50 -9.70 -0.47 -1.92
CA ALA A 50 -8.61 -0.24 -0.96
C ALA A 50 -8.99 0.63 0.24
N PHE A 51 -9.95 1.54 0.08
CA PHE A 51 -10.30 2.55 1.09
C PHE A 51 -11.81 2.53 1.39
N ASP A 52 -12.18 2.90 2.62
CA ASP A 52 -13.58 3.03 2.98
C ASP A 52 -14.16 4.29 2.33
N ASN A 53 -15.38 4.16 1.81
CA ASN A 53 -16.11 5.25 1.19
C ASN A 53 -17.40 5.57 1.96
N SER A 54 -17.61 4.96 3.13
CA SER A 54 -18.87 5.05 3.87
C SER A 54 -19.08 6.39 4.57
N ASP A 55 -18.00 7.11 4.87
CA ASP A 55 -18.00 8.38 5.64
C ASP A 55 -17.28 9.54 4.92
N CYS A 56 -16.92 9.36 3.65
CA CYS A 56 -16.32 10.40 2.82
C CYS A 56 -17.30 11.57 2.55
N GLN A 57 -16.76 12.77 2.30
CA GLN A 57 -17.52 14.01 2.18
C GLN A 57 -17.31 14.75 0.86
N TYR A 58 -16.19 14.49 0.18
CA TYR A 58 -15.75 15.28 -0.98
C TYR A 58 -15.60 14.42 -2.22
N ASP A 59 -16.39 14.71 -3.24
CA ASP A 59 -16.34 14.03 -4.54
C ASP A 59 -15.21 14.54 -5.45
N SER A 60 -14.66 15.73 -5.18
CA SER A 60 -13.58 16.33 -5.95
C SER A 60 -12.35 16.55 -5.07
N LEU A 61 -11.16 16.22 -5.59
CA LEU A 61 -9.90 16.43 -4.87
C LEU A 61 -9.60 17.91 -4.57
N GLU A 62 -10.18 18.83 -5.35
CA GLU A 62 -10.01 20.27 -5.14
C GLU A 62 -10.78 20.80 -3.93
N ASP A 63 -11.85 20.11 -3.53
CA ASP A 63 -12.69 20.46 -2.38
C ASP A 63 -12.16 19.86 -1.07
N VAL A 64 -11.23 18.89 -1.15
CA VAL A 64 -10.64 18.22 0.01
C VAL A 64 -9.81 19.22 0.83
N PRO A 65 -10.13 19.44 2.11
CA PRO A 65 -9.52 20.47 2.96
C PRO A 65 -8.14 20.03 3.49
N LEU A 66 -7.19 19.76 2.60
CA LEU A 66 -5.84 19.35 2.97
C LEU A 66 -5.08 20.46 3.70
N SER A 67 -4.48 20.11 4.84
CA SER A 67 -3.58 21.00 5.55
C SER A 67 -2.29 21.25 4.77
N ALA A 68 -1.52 22.26 5.17
CA ALA A 68 -0.21 22.51 4.58
C ALA A 68 0.74 21.30 4.74
N ARG A 69 0.62 20.57 5.86
CA ARG A 69 1.42 19.37 6.13
C ARG A 69 1.05 18.21 5.20
N ASP A 70 -0.24 18.00 4.97
CA ASP A 70 -0.73 16.94 4.07
C ASP A 70 -0.24 17.19 2.65
N ARG A 71 -0.36 18.44 2.17
CA ARG A 71 0.15 18.83 0.84
C ARG A 71 1.65 18.62 0.72
N GLN A 72 2.42 18.94 1.76
CA GLN A 72 3.86 18.69 1.78
C GLN A 72 4.18 17.19 1.71
N LYS A 73 3.47 16.37 2.48
CA LYS A 73 3.67 14.92 2.50
C LYS A 73 3.27 14.27 1.18
N ILE A 74 2.14 14.65 0.59
CA ILE A 74 1.73 14.22 -0.76
C ILE A 74 2.82 14.58 -1.77
N ALA A 75 3.33 15.81 -1.74
CA ALA A 75 4.38 16.24 -2.67
C ALA A 75 5.68 15.45 -2.50
N GLU A 76 6.00 15.01 -1.27
CA GLU A 76 7.13 14.12 -0.98
C GLU A 76 6.94 12.73 -1.54
N ILE A 77 5.84 12.07 -1.20
CA ILE A 77 5.48 10.75 -1.76
C ILE A 77 5.50 10.82 -3.28
N GLN A 78 4.97 11.91 -3.85
CA GLN A 78 4.95 12.06 -5.29
C GLN A 78 6.34 12.17 -5.93
N ARG A 79 7.33 12.72 -5.22
CA ARG A 79 8.73 12.73 -5.67
C ARG A 79 9.29 11.32 -5.65
N GLU A 80 9.04 10.55 -4.60
CA GLU A 80 9.50 9.15 -4.51
C GLU A 80 8.88 8.27 -5.59
N GLU A 81 7.58 8.39 -5.84
CA GLU A 81 6.92 7.67 -6.93
C GLU A 81 7.53 8.00 -8.30
N ARG A 82 7.94 9.25 -8.54
CA ARG A 82 8.65 9.63 -9.78
C ARG A 82 10.08 9.08 -9.84
N ARG A 83 10.79 9.02 -8.70
CA ARG A 83 12.15 8.44 -8.63
C ARG A 83 12.14 6.93 -8.90
N ASN A 84 11.02 6.28 -8.62
CA ASN A 84 10.84 4.84 -8.74
C ASN A 84 10.01 4.45 -9.98
N ASP A 85 9.79 5.36 -10.92
CA ASP A 85 9.03 5.12 -12.16
C ASP A 85 7.64 4.48 -11.94
N CYS A 86 6.99 4.84 -10.82
CA CYS A 86 5.65 4.35 -10.49
C CYS A 86 4.62 5.01 -11.40
N LEU A 87 4.09 4.24 -12.35
CA LEU A 87 2.96 4.63 -13.19
C LEU A 87 1.73 4.79 -12.29
N ARG A 88 1.16 6.00 -12.26
CA ARG A 88 -0.04 6.34 -11.49
C ARG A 88 -1.29 6.24 -12.34
#